data_AF-A0A4Q0V8G0-F1
#
_entry.id   AF-A0A4Q0V8G0-F1
#
_cell.length_a   1.000
_cell.length_b   1.000
_cell.length_c   1.000
_cell.angle_alpha   90.00
_cell.angle_beta   90.00
_cell.angle_gamma   90.00
#
_symmetry.space_group_name_H-M   'P 1'
#
loop_
_entity.id
_entity.type
_entity.pdbx_description
1 polymer ?
#
loop_
_entity_poly.entity_id
_entity_poly.type
_entity_poly.pdbx_seq_one_letter_code
_entity_poly.pdbx_strand_id
1 'polypeptide(L)' 'MDNARIGDVTQLYRNGNWSHSIILTARTSAGWLFCGHSTSRKDYPYNKAYADGGYTNARAIKFWY' A
#
# COMPACT_ATOMS: atom_id res chain seq x y z
N MET A 1 -0.34 -1.49 9.97
CA MET A 1 -0.81 -2.31 8.82
C MET A 1 -1.12 -3.73 9.27
N ASP A 2 -1.35 -3.96 10.56
CA ASP A 2 -1.05 -5.25 11.18
C ASP A 2 -2.21 -6.27 11.01
N ASN A 3 -3.39 -5.77 10.64
CA ASN A 3 -4.57 -6.57 10.28
C ASN A 3 -4.89 -6.51 8.77
N ALA A 4 -3.96 -6.03 7.95
CA ALA A 4 -4.13 -6.01 6.50
C ALA A 4 -4.00 -7.43 5.91
N ARG A 5 -4.72 -7.70 4.84
CA ARG A 5 -4.73 -8.97 4.09
C ARG A 5 -4.42 -8.70 2.62
N ILE A 6 -4.00 -9.75 1.92
CA ILE A 6 -3.92 -9.72 0.46
C ILE A 6 -5.30 -9.34 -0.09
N GLY A 7 -5.32 -8.41 -1.05
CA GLY A 7 -6.53 -7.84 -1.64
C GLY A 7 -7.05 -6.59 -0.94
N ASP A 8 -6.58 -6.25 0.26
CA ASP A 8 -7.00 -5.00 0.90
C ASP A 8 -6.51 -3.78 0.11
N VAL A 9 -7.39 -2.80 -0.04
CA VAL A 9 -7.02 -1.46 -0.49
C VAL A 9 -6.35 -0.73 0.66
N THR A 10 -5.20 -0.14 0.41
CA THR A 10 -4.48 0.67 1.40
C THR A 10 -4.24 2.07 0.87
N GLN A 11 -4.31 3.05 1.77
CA GLN A 11 -4.05 4.45 1.48
C GLN A 11 -2.73 4.89 2.11
N LEU A 12 -2.01 5.73 1.38
CA LEU A 12 -0.75 6.34 1.80
C LEU A 12 -0.96 7.84 2.05
N TYR A 13 -0.35 8.33 3.12
CA TYR A 13 -0.45 9.71 3.56
C TYR A 13 0.85 10.47 3.26
N ARG A 14 0.73 11.66 2.68
CA ARG A 14 1.84 12.60 2.44
C ARG A 14 1.31 14.04 2.43
N ASN A 15 2.12 15.00 2.88
CA ASN A 15 1.82 16.44 2.77
C ASN A 15 0.42 16.82 3.28
N GLY A 16 0.04 16.33 4.48
CA GLY A 16 -1.24 16.69 5.09
C GLY A 16 -2.46 15.90 4.57
N ASN A 17 -2.30 15.01 3.58
CA ASN A 17 -3.42 14.39 2.88
C ASN A 17 -3.23 12.90 2.60
N TRP A 18 -4.34 12.15 2.53
CA TRP A 18 -4.38 10.80 1.96
C TRP A 18 -4.35 10.91 0.44
N SER A 19 -3.21 10.63 -0.18
CA SER A 19 -2.94 11.05 -1.57
C SER A 19 -2.79 9.89 -2.56
N HIS A 20 -2.64 8.65 -2.10
CA HIS A 20 -2.41 7.51 -2.97
C HIS A 20 -3.09 6.25 -2.43
N SER A 21 -3.58 5.39 -3.33
CA SER A 21 -4.22 4.12 -3.01
C SER A 21 -3.59 2.99 -3.80
N ILE A 22 -3.40 1.85 -3.16
CA ILE A 22 -2.81 0.63 -3.75
C ILE A 22 -3.51 -0.61 -3.21
N ILE A 23 -3.38 -1.73 -3.93
CA ILE A 23 -3.94 -3.03 -3.51
C ILE A 23 -2.79 -3.94 -3.12
N LEU A 24 -2.85 -4.54 -1.92
CA LEU A 24 -1.84 -5.50 -1.48
C LEU A 24 -1.96 -6.81 -2.25
N THR A 25 -0.87 -7.28 -2.86
CA THR A 25 -0.90 -8.49 -3.71
C THR A 25 -0.25 -9.70 -3.07
N ALA A 26 0.75 -9.50 -2.18
CA ALA A 26 1.39 -10.60 -1.46
C ALA A 26 2.05 -10.13 -0.14
N ARG A 27 2.28 -11.08 0.78
CA ARG A 27 3.12 -10.89 1.97
C ARG A 27 4.35 -11.79 1.87
N THR A 28 5.53 -11.19 1.96
CA THR A 28 6.82 -11.90 1.97
C THR A 28 7.55 -11.65 3.29
N SER A 29 8.68 -12.33 3.50
CA SER A 29 9.57 -12.06 4.65
C SER A 29 10.12 -10.64 4.66
N ALA A 30 10.24 -10.00 3.50
CA ALA A 30 10.73 -8.62 3.35
C ALA A 30 9.63 -7.55 3.49
N GLY A 31 8.35 -7.94 3.49
CA GLY A 31 7.23 -7.03 3.67
C GLY A 31 6.06 -7.28 2.71
N TRP A 32 5.28 -6.23 2.47
CA TRP A 32 4.15 -6.29 1.54
C TRP A 32 4.60 -6.05 0.10
N LEU A 33 3.96 -6.75 -0.85
CA LEU A 33 3.94 -6.39 -2.26
C LEU A 33 2.59 -5.77 -2.60
N PHE A 34 2.56 -4.94 -3.63
CA PHE A 34 1.33 -4.30 -4.08
C PHE A 34 1.28 -4.13 -5.59
N CYS A 35 0.05 -3.93 -6.08
CA CYS A 35 -0.19 -3.32 -7.38
C CYS A 35 -0.73 -1.90 -7.21
N GLY A 36 -0.14 -0.98 -7.97
CA GLY A 36 -0.64 0.39 -8.10
C GLY A 36 -1.43 0.55 -9.39
N HIS A 37 -2.02 1.73 -9.61
CA HIS A 37 -2.60 2.11 -10.90
C HIS A 37 -1.50 2.31 -11.96
N SER A 38 -0.79 1.23 -12.30
CA SER A 38 0.42 1.17 -13.09
C SER A 38 0.47 -0.16 -13.82
N THR A 39 0.82 -0.14 -15.11
CA THR A 39 0.98 -1.35 -15.92
C THR A 39 2.27 -2.11 -15.62
N SER A 40 3.23 -1.47 -14.95
CA SER A 40 4.58 -2.00 -14.70
C SER A 40 4.81 -2.46 -13.26
N ARG A 41 3.94 -2.12 -12.32
CA ARG A 41 4.08 -2.41 -10.88
C ARG A 41 2.97 -3.33 -10.41
N LYS A 42 3.05 -4.61 -10.79
CA LYS A 42 2.07 -5.65 -10.41
C LYS A 42 2.37 -6.29 -9.04
N ASP A 43 3.65 -6.39 -8.67
CA ASP A 43 4.12 -6.94 -7.39
C ASP A 43 5.30 -6.13 -6.84
N TYR A 44 5.14 -4.81 -6.80
CA TYR A 44 6.23 -3.94 -6.39
C TYR A 44 6.38 -3.93 -4.86
N PRO A 45 7.61 -3.83 -4.32
CA PRO A 45 7.82 -3.75 -2.88
C PRO A 45 7.17 -2.49 -2.28
N TYR A 46 6.23 -2.71 -1.35
CA TYR A 46 5.51 -1.64 -0.66
C TYR A 46 6.45 -0.70 0.09
N ASN A 47 7.40 -1.25 0.85
CA ASN A 47 8.36 -0.49 1.67
C ASN A 47 9.21 0.46 0.82
N LYS A 48 9.62 0.02 -0.38
CA LYS A 48 10.35 0.85 -1.32
C LYS A 48 9.49 2.01 -1.82
N ALA A 49 8.26 1.73 -2.28
CA ALA A 49 7.36 2.80 -2.71
C ALA A 49 6.99 3.76 -1.58
N TYR A 50 6.86 3.24 -0.35
CA TYR A 50 6.59 4.02 0.85
C TYR A 50 7.70 5.04 1.12
N ALA A 51 8.95 4.58 1.11
CA ALA A 51 10.13 5.41 1.32
C ALA A 51 10.37 6.38 0.15
N ASP A 52 10.43 5.87 -1.09
CA ASP A 52 10.70 6.66 -2.29
C ASP A 52 9.64 7.75 -2.52
N GLY A 53 8.39 7.47 -2.14
CA GLY A 53 7.27 8.42 -2.26
C GLY A 53 7.21 9.47 -1.15
N GLY A 54 8.02 9.35 -0.10
CA GLY A 54 8.03 10.24 1.06
C GLY A 54 6.74 10.16 1.89
N TYR A 55 6.13 8.98 1.97
CA TYR A 55 4.90 8.78 2.74
C TYR A 55 5.21 8.64 4.23
N THR A 56 4.31 9.16 5.08
CA THR A 56 4.52 9.21 6.53
C THR A 56 3.48 8.45 7.33
N ASN A 57 2.39 8.02 6.71
CA ASN A 57 1.44 7.10 7.32
C ASN A 57 0.78 6.20 6.27
N ALA A 58 0.19 5.10 6.73
CA ALA A 58 -0.56 4.18 5.90
C ALA A 58 -1.70 3.52 6.66
N ARG A 59 -2.81 3.29 5.97
CA ARG A 59 -3.98 2.57 6.51
C ARG A 59 -4.55 1.61 5.49
N ALA A 60 -5.01 0.45 5.94
CA ALA A 60 -5.90 -0.39 5.15
C ALA A 60 -7.33 0.16 5.27
N ILE A 61 -8.02 0.32 4.14
CA ILE A 61 -9.44 0.66 4.13
C ILE A 61 -10.23 -0.63 4.36
N LYS A 62 -11.12 -0.61 5.34
CA LYS A 62 -12.12 -1.65 5.53
C LYS A 62 -13.46 -1.10 5.09
N PHE A 63 -14.05 -1.71 4.06
CA PHE A 63 -15.43 -1.48 3.70
C PHE A 63 -16.26 -2.37 4.63
N TRP A 64 -16.93 -1.77 5.61
CA TRP A 64 -17.86 -2.49 6.47
C TRP A 64 -19.15 -2.72 5.68
N TYR A 65 -19.67 -3.95 5.77
CA TYR A 65 -21.08 -4.26 5.55
C TYR A 65 -21.74 -4.49 6.90
#